data_AF-A0A9D2KRC6-F1
#
_entry.id   AF-A0A9D2KRC6-F1
#
_cell.length_a   1.000
_cell.length_b   1.000
_cell.length_c   1.000
_cell.angle_alpha   90.00
_cell.angle_beta   90.00
_cell.angle_gamma   90.00
#
_symmetry.space_group_name_H-M   'P 1'
#
loop_
_entity.id
_entity.type
_entity.pdbx_description
1 polymer ?
#
loop_
_entity_poly.entity_id
_entity_poly.type
_entity_poly.pdbx_seq_one_letter_code
_entity_poly.pdbx_strand_id
1 'polypeptide(L)'
;MKDALGLYYHPQAGNPGVRVYVRREADGGVAFRLWRQDLPEAWERHGWVPYAVLESAARLYREERNPDADPLRLYDIRVAQALLQEEGQ
;
A
#
# COMPACT_ATOMS: atom_id res chain seq x y z
N MET A 1 1.96 13.82 -0.79
CA MET A 1 0.99 13.62 0.32
C MET A 1 1.72 12.92 1.47
N LYS A 2 1.91 13.62 2.61
CA LYS A 2 2.69 13.16 3.77
C LYS A 2 1.98 13.63 5.04
N ASP A 3 1.91 12.78 6.05
CA ASP A 3 1.38 13.09 7.39
C ASP A 3 2.34 12.57 8.47
N ALA A 4 1.99 12.66 9.76
CA ALA A 4 2.80 12.17 10.87
C ALA A 4 3.11 10.67 10.79
N LEU A 5 2.23 9.89 10.14
CA LEU A 5 2.42 8.45 9.91
C LEU A 5 3.34 8.12 8.72
N GLY A 6 3.68 9.12 7.88
CA GLY A 6 4.55 8.97 6.72
C GLY A 6 3.90 9.35 5.39
N LEU A 7 4.51 8.89 4.30
CA LEU A 7 4.00 9.09 2.94
C LEU A 7 2.80 8.19 2.69
N TYR A 8 1.78 8.72 2.00
CA TYR A 8 0.61 7.95 1.63
C TYR A 8 -0.02 8.44 0.33
N TYR A 9 -0.88 7.61 -0.24
CA TYR A 9 -1.76 7.97 -1.35
C TYR A 9 -3.16 7.40 -1.17
N HIS A 10 -4.10 7.91 -1.95
CA HIS A 10 -5.47 7.42 -2.02
C HIS A 10 -5.59 6.45 -3.20
N PRO A 11 -5.87 5.15 -2.95
CA PRO A 11 -5.94 4.16 -4.02
C PRO A 11 -7.23 4.27 -4.84
N GLN A 12 -8.26 4.92 -4.32
CA GLN A 12 -9.55 5.11 -5.00
C GLN A 12 -9.91 6.60 -5.01
N ALA A 13 -10.12 7.15 -6.22
CA ALA A 13 -10.61 8.50 -6.38
C ALA A 13 -12.01 8.63 -5.77
N GLY A 14 -12.19 9.60 -4.86
CA GLY A 14 -13.47 9.85 -4.19
C GLY A 14 -13.68 9.10 -2.87
N ASN A 15 -12.72 8.26 -2.42
CA ASN A 15 -12.80 7.63 -1.09
C ASN A 15 -11.65 8.09 -0.17
N PRO A 16 -11.74 9.30 0.43
CA PRO A 16 -10.67 9.85 1.29
C PRO A 16 -10.48 9.06 2.59
N GLY A 17 -11.45 8.22 2.95
CA GLY A 17 -11.41 7.34 4.12
C GLY A 17 -10.45 6.16 3.98
N VAL A 18 -9.86 5.92 2.81
CA VAL A 18 -8.84 4.89 2.60
C VAL A 18 -7.53 5.53 2.19
N ARG A 19 -6.46 5.21 2.92
CA ARG A 19 -5.09 5.67 2.64
C ARG A 19 -4.16 4.48 2.61
N VAL A 20 -3.26 4.47 1.64
CA VAL A 20 -2.19 3.47 1.55
C VAL A 20 -0.89 4.18 1.86
N TYR A 21 -0.30 3.83 2.99
CA TYR A 21 0.99 4.34 3.42
C TYR A 21 2.10 3.56 2.74
N VAL A 22 3.17 4.27 2.41
CA VAL A 22 4.36 3.73 1.75
C VAL A 22 5.60 4.15 2.50
N ARG A 23 6.56 3.23 2.60
CA ARG A 23 7.89 3.53 3.14
C ARG A 23 8.95 2.74 2.40
N ARG A 24 10.16 3.29 2.39
CA ARG A 24 11.35 2.58 1.94
C ARG A 24 11.84 1.66 3.06
N GLU A 25 12.17 0.43 2.71
CA GLU A 25 12.78 -0.52 3.63
C GLU A 25 14.31 -0.41 3.57
N ALA A 26 14.99 -0.89 4.62
CA ALA A 26 16.45 -0.84 4.71
C ALA A 26 17.15 -1.59 3.56
N ASP A 27 16.50 -2.62 3.01
CA ASP A 27 16.98 -3.42 1.88
C ASP A 27 16.76 -2.72 0.52
N GLY A 28 16.20 -1.51 0.50
CA GLY A 28 15.80 -0.81 -0.73
C GLY A 28 14.42 -1.22 -1.27
N GLY A 29 13.76 -2.16 -0.60
CA GLY A 29 12.39 -2.56 -0.88
C GLY A 29 11.36 -1.47 -0.54
N VAL A 30 10.12 -1.69 -0.97
CA VAL A 30 8.97 -0.84 -0.65
C VAL A 30 7.99 -1.64 0.19
N ALA A 31 7.59 -1.07 1.32
CA ALA A 31 6.53 -1.63 2.15
C ALA A 31 5.29 -0.75 2.13
N PHE A 32 4.15 -1.42 2.19
CA PHE A 32 2.83 -0.81 2.15
C PHE A 32 2.10 -1.08 3.45
N ARG A 33 1.23 -0.14 3.84
CA ARG A 33 0.34 -0.34 4.97
C ARG A 33 -0.99 0.35 4.71
N LEU A 34 -2.07 -0.41 4.83
CA LEU A 34 -3.41 0.12 4.64
C LEU A 34 -3.88 0.82 5.91
N TRP A 35 -4.47 1.99 5.74
CA TRP A 35 -5.17 2.72 6.78
C TRP A 35 -6.59 3.04 6.32
N ARG A 36 -7.55 2.87 7.22
CA ARG A 36 -8.95 3.19 6.98
C ARG A 36 -9.45 4.08 8.12
N GLN A 37 -10.07 5.21 7.77
CA GLN A 37 -10.65 6.14 8.73
C GLN A 37 -11.76 5.49 9.55
N ASP A 38 -12.54 4.62 8.92
CA ASP A 38 -13.64 3.88 9.52
C ASP A 38 -13.17 2.75 10.47
N LEU A 39 -11.92 2.30 10.30
CA LEU A 39 -11.34 1.22 11.10
C LEU A 39 -9.90 1.56 11.52
N PRO A 40 -9.71 2.54 12.42
CA PRO A 40 -8.38 2.96 12.86
C PRO A 40 -7.64 1.84 13.61
N GLU A 41 -8.35 0.94 14.30
CA GLU A 41 -7.78 -0.24 14.96
C GLU A 41 -7.06 -1.19 13.97
N ALA A 42 -7.45 -1.19 12.69
CA ALA A 42 -6.75 -1.97 11.68
C ALA A 42 -5.31 -1.49 11.53
N TRP A 43 -5.02 -0.20 11.76
CA TRP A 43 -3.66 0.28 11.75
C TRP A 43 -2.82 -0.42 12.83
N GLU A 44 -3.33 -0.55 14.05
CA GLU A 44 -2.60 -1.18 15.15
C GLU A 44 -2.42 -2.69 14.94
N ARG A 45 -3.44 -3.33 14.36
CA ARG A 45 -3.45 -4.79 14.11
C ARG A 45 -2.66 -5.21 12.88
N HIS A 46 -2.61 -4.37 11.85
CA HIS A 46 -1.92 -4.67 10.61
C HIS A 46 -0.53 -4.01 10.59
N GLY A 47 0.49 -4.82 10.35
CA GLY A 47 1.86 -4.33 10.16
C GLY A 47 2.11 -3.77 8.76
N TRP A 48 3.37 -3.39 8.53
CA TRP A 48 3.86 -3.10 7.19
C TRP A 48 4.01 -4.40 6.40
N VAL A 49 3.51 -4.40 5.16
CA VAL A 49 3.58 -5.54 4.25
C VAL A 49 4.55 -5.20 3.12
N PRO A 50 5.64 -5.95 2.94
CA PRO A 50 6.58 -5.72 1.85
C PRO A 50 5.92 -6.04 0.50
N TYR A 51 6.31 -5.30 -0.54
CA TYR A 51 5.78 -5.49 -1.89
C TYR A 51 5.87 -6.94 -2.38
N ALA A 52 6.98 -7.63 -2.07
CA ALA A 52 7.17 -9.03 -2.45
C ALA A 52 6.07 -9.97 -1.90
N VAL A 53 5.59 -9.71 -0.68
CA VAL A 53 4.48 -10.47 -0.08
C VAL A 53 3.16 -10.13 -0.78
N LEU A 54 2.94 -8.86 -1.12
CA LEU A 54 1.75 -8.44 -1.89
C LEU A 54 1.73 -9.05 -3.29
N GLU A 55 2.86 -9.07 -3.99
CA GLU A 55 3.01 -9.69 -5.30
C GLU A 55 2.70 -11.18 -5.24
N SER A 56 3.24 -11.87 -4.23
CA SER A 56 3.01 -13.30 -4.00
C SER A 56 1.53 -13.58 -3.69
N ALA A 57 0.92 -12.79 -2.82
CA ALA A 57 -0.50 -12.91 -2.48
C ALA A 57 -1.40 -12.60 -3.68
N ALA A 58 -1.07 -11.60 -4.49
CA ALA A 58 -1.79 -11.27 -5.71
C ALA A 58 -1.71 -12.39 -6.75
N ARG A 59 -0.53 -12.98 -6.92
CA ARG A 59 -0.33 -14.15 -7.78
C ARG A 59 -1.25 -15.30 -7.36
N LEU A 60 -1.22 -15.66 -6.07
CA LEU A 60 -2.10 -16.70 -5.52
C LEU A 60 -3.59 -16.36 -5.66
N TYR A 61 -3.99 -15.11 -5.41
CA TYR A 61 -5.39 -14.70 -5.48
C TYR A 61 -5.95 -14.72 -6.91
N ARG A 62 -5.11 -14.36 -7.90
CA ARG A 62 -5.45 -14.46 -9.33
C ARG A 62 -5.57 -15.91 -9.78
N GLU A 63 -4.72 -16.79 -9.27
CA GLU A 63 -4.77 -18.24 -9.57
C GLU A 63 -6.00 -18.91 -8.93
N GLU A 64 -6.34 -18.58 -7.68
CA GLU A 64 -7.29 -19.37 -6.87
C GLU A 64 -8.74 -18.81 -6.82
N ARG A 65 -8.95 -17.50 -6.97
CA ARG A 65 -10.26 -16.88 -6.69
C ARG A 65 -10.90 -16.17 -7.87
N ASN A 66 -10.25 -15.13 -8.38
CA ASN A 66 -10.82 -14.35 -9.48
C ASN A 66 -9.73 -13.47 -10.11
N PRO A 67 -9.46 -13.57 -11.43
CA PRO A 67 -8.43 -12.78 -12.09
C PRO A 67 -8.74 -11.27 -12.16
N ASP A 68 -10.02 -10.88 -12.02
CA ASP A 68 -10.44 -9.46 -12.05
C ASP A 68 -10.27 -8.74 -10.71
N ALA A 69 -10.25 -9.50 -9.60
CA ALA A 69 -10.01 -8.99 -8.26
C ALA A 69 -8.51 -8.95 -7.99
N ASP A 70 -7.81 -8.04 -8.66
CA ASP A 70 -6.36 -7.85 -8.48
C ASP A 70 -6.10 -6.93 -7.26
N PRO A 71 -5.59 -7.48 -6.14
CA PRO A 71 -5.30 -6.67 -4.95
C PRO A 71 -4.18 -5.64 -5.19
N LEU A 72 -3.37 -5.77 -6.25
CA LEU A 72 -2.35 -4.79 -6.64
C LEU A 72 -2.97 -3.50 -7.16
N ARG A 73 -4.25 -3.49 -7.56
CA ARG A 73 -4.94 -2.23 -7.91
C ARG A 73 -5.01 -1.25 -6.74
N LEU A 74 -4.99 -1.76 -5.51
CA LEU A 74 -4.92 -0.94 -4.30
C LEU A 74 -3.47 -0.61 -3.91
N TYR A 75 -2.51 -1.47 -4.25
CA TYR A 75 -1.10 -1.36 -3.87
C TYR A 75 -0.21 -1.08 -5.07
N ASP A 76 -0.36 0.11 -5.67
CA ASP A 76 0.38 0.51 -6.87
C ASP A 76 1.84 0.88 -6.53
N ILE A 77 2.76 0.03 -7.00
CA ILE A 77 4.21 0.21 -6.80
C ILE A 77 4.77 1.40 -7.54
N ARG A 78 4.19 1.79 -8.69
CA ARG A 78 4.68 2.93 -9.47
C ARG A 78 4.42 4.23 -8.71
N VAL A 79 3.22 4.37 -8.15
CA VAL A 79 2.86 5.51 -7.30
C VAL A 79 3.74 5.55 -6.05
N ALA A 80 3.95 4.40 -5.40
CA ALA A 80 4.79 4.33 -4.22
C ALA A 80 6.25 4.73 -4.49
N GLN A 81 6.82 4.23 -5.59
CA GLN A 81 8.17 4.59 -6.01
C GLN A 81 8.29 6.06 -6.33
N ALA A 82 7.34 6.64 -7.08
CA ALA A 82 7.33 8.07 -7.38
C ALA A 82 7.31 8.91 -6.09
N LEU A 83 6.42 8.59 -5.14
CA LEU A 83 6.33 9.30 -3.86
C LEU A 83 7.62 9.20 -3.03
N LEU A 84 8.23 8.01 -3.00
CA LEU A 84 9.49 7.79 -2.28
C LEU A 84 10.70 8.43 -2.95
N GLN A 85 10.65 8.67 -4.27
CA GLN A 85 11.67 9.41 -5.00
C GLN A 85 11.53 10.92 -4.74
N GLU A 86 10.30 11.45 -4.79
CA GLU A 86 10.02 12.87 -4.51
C GLU A 86 10.36 13.27 -3.06
N GLU A 87 10.21 12.37 -2.10
CA GLU A 87 10.56 12.65 -0.70
C GLU A 87 12.06 12.60 -0.40
N GLY A 88 12.81 11.83 -1.18
CA GLY A 88 14.27 11.69 -1.01
C GLY A 88 15.10 12.75 -1.75
N GLN A 89 14.45 13.75 -2.36
CA GLN A 89 15.10 14.88 -3.06
C GLN A 89 15.31 16.10 -2.16
#